data_AF-A0AAN7STW1-F1
#
_entry.id   AF-A0AAN7STW1-F1
#
_cell.length_a   1.000
_cell.length_b   1.000
_cell.length_c   1.000
_cell.angle_alpha   90.00
_cell.angle_beta   90.00
_cell.angle_gamma   90.00
#
_symmetry.space_group_name_H-M   'P 1'
#
loop_
_entity.id
_entity.type
_entity.pdbx_description
1 polymer ?
#
loop_
_entity_poly.entity_id
_entity_poly.type
_entity_poly.pdbx_seq_one_letter_code
_entity_poly.pdbx_strand_id
1 'polypeptide(L)'
;MAGTILHRILSRTKIAPATVHIDTATTDTISSDMPTTHATKPQISFEQPADIRKSSLTDNKSPSMHNARKHSYASVREESDLPQSFRTRKLSSESQIPDDCLPRWHLQTLDKEDENEEAICDDASDFIRPSYDGADSYTDEEEISSIRPRTIEDLPDEILDQIFSAIQLDVTQPVSYGLPRSDLFSCLLVSKALHAAALRMLYKHVLIYRSKTFHKVVTTLQEDAALGNLIQTLDFSHYSHMGYGRSRGQTSVTPYLTKENLKIVLSRTRRLRTFLVHEHLDTELDEGVLSTLFSVPTLQALDFTSCSADVFLNAFTNLWVDSPSTSYTHIRRLCLHECGTLKPAVFEAMLPRLGRLTHLDLAHTRVNDKALLAIPSTAQLTHLNLERCTQLTGQAVVQFLTQHPAAKDTMVWLSLNADASRYRLLSAEDVATLLPALPKTMRSLNLGGARITSQHVPDLRILATHLEELGLKGANLSISDDITRILSLPPNKDIKLEHPELRSSLRYIDLTDISSVNQMSLCYSPMSIKNNASLPLEVIELGATVLTEIARRNKNVKNPDWTVKELGRRGWYVRSPESLPNGVESDDGYRSWKMGARWWGMRKLPMHQTETGGVYGYFMFKKN
;
A
#
# COMPACT_ATOMS: atom_id res chain seq x y z
N MET A 1 -10.94 29.81 -21.13
CA MET A 1 -9.98 28.97 -20.38
C MET A 1 -10.65 28.19 -19.25
N ALA A 2 -11.37 28.83 -18.32
CA ALA A 2 -12.09 28.15 -17.23
C ALA A 2 -13.13 27.10 -17.70
N GLY A 3 -13.88 27.39 -18.77
CA GLY A 3 -14.87 26.44 -19.34
C GLY A 3 -14.25 25.18 -19.95
N THR A 4 -13.04 25.28 -20.52
CA THR A 4 -12.32 24.14 -21.11
C THR A 4 -11.76 23.20 -20.03
N ILE A 5 -11.39 23.76 -18.88
CA ILE A 5 -10.93 23.01 -17.70
C ILE A 5 -12.13 22.31 -17.04
N LEU A 6 -13.26 22.99 -16.85
CA LEU A 6 -14.49 22.38 -16.32
C LEU A 6 -14.98 21.21 -17.19
N HIS A 7 -14.97 21.36 -18.52
CA HIS A 7 -15.34 20.29 -19.45
C HIS A 7 -14.38 19.08 -19.37
N ARG A 8 -13.10 19.29 -19.06
CA ARG A 8 -12.13 18.20 -18.83
C ARG A 8 -12.29 17.53 -17.47
N ILE A 9 -12.72 18.27 -16.44
CA ILE A 9 -13.01 17.72 -15.11
C ILE A 9 -14.26 16.83 -15.19
N LEU A 10 -15.34 17.34 -15.77
CA LEU A 10 -16.63 16.63 -15.87
C LEU A 10 -16.57 15.39 -16.78
N SER A 11 -15.74 15.40 -17.83
CA SER A 11 -15.57 14.24 -18.71
C SER A 11 -14.71 13.12 -18.10
N ARG A 12 -14.01 13.38 -16.99
CA ARG A 12 -13.14 12.42 -16.28
C ARG A 12 -13.73 11.87 -15.00
N THR A 13 -14.64 12.60 -14.35
CA THR A 13 -15.41 12.11 -13.21
C THR A 13 -16.56 11.21 -13.68
N LYS A 14 -16.31 9.93 -13.95
CA LYS A 14 -17.38 8.91 -14.01
C LYS A 14 -17.89 8.67 -12.59
N ILE A 15 -18.69 9.59 -12.06
CA ILE A 15 -19.50 9.33 -10.87
C ILE A 15 -20.67 8.49 -11.35
N ALA A 16 -20.71 7.22 -10.95
CA ALA A 16 -21.87 6.37 -11.18
C ALA A 16 -23.09 7.00 -10.49
N PRO A 17 -24.26 7.09 -11.14
CA PRO A 17 -25.47 7.55 -10.47
C PRO A 17 -25.83 6.54 -9.38
N ALA A 18 -25.85 6.98 -8.12
CA ALA A 18 -26.43 6.21 -7.04
C ALA A 18 -27.94 6.11 -7.28
N THR A 19 -28.41 4.93 -7.66
CA THR A 19 -29.84 4.61 -7.71
C THR A 19 -30.36 4.59 -6.27
N VAL A 20 -31.04 5.66 -5.88
CA VAL A 20 -31.82 5.69 -4.63
C VAL A 20 -33.09 4.88 -4.88
N HIS A 21 -33.14 3.66 -4.35
CA HIS A 21 -34.40 2.91 -4.23
C HIS A 21 -35.23 3.57 -3.13
N ILE A 22 -36.31 4.22 -3.53
CA ILE A 22 -37.38 4.67 -2.64
C ILE A 22 -38.35 3.49 -2.52
N ASP A 23 -38.22 2.71 -1.45
CA ASP A 23 -39.21 1.69 -1.11
C ASP A 23 -40.46 2.38 -0.55
N THR A 24 -41.54 2.34 -1.34
CA THR A 24 -42.87 2.75 -0.91
C THR A 24 -43.43 1.72 0.07
N ALA A 25 -43.58 2.15 1.33
CA ALA A 25 -44.29 1.41 2.36
C ALA A 25 -45.71 1.05 1.91
N THR A 26 -46.08 -0.22 2.06
CA THR A 26 -47.47 -0.66 2.15
C THR A 26 -47.71 -1.20 3.55
N THR A 27 -48.69 -0.59 4.18
CA THR A 27 -49.21 -0.78 5.53
C THR A 27 -49.96 -2.09 5.70
N ASP A 28 -49.65 -2.73 6.83
CA ASP A 28 -50.55 -3.42 7.78
C ASP A 28 -51.54 -4.48 7.29
N THR A 29 -51.40 -5.68 7.87
CA THR A 29 -52.51 -6.29 8.61
C THR A 29 -52.01 -7.25 9.69
N ILE A 30 -52.52 -7.03 10.89
CA ILE A 30 -52.29 -7.72 12.16
C ILE A 30 -53.28 -8.89 12.28
N SER A 31 -52.84 -10.06 12.76
CA SER A 31 -53.62 -10.98 13.62
C SER A 31 -52.70 -12.14 14.07
N SER A 32 -52.19 -12.12 15.30
CA SER A 32 -52.71 -12.86 16.48
C SER A 32 -52.56 -14.39 16.38
N ASP A 33 -51.59 -14.95 17.11
CA ASP A 33 -51.85 -15.85 18.26
C ASP A 33 -50.55 -16.51 18.79
N MET A 34 -50.38 -16.39 20.10
CA MET A 34 -49.40 -17.07 20.98
C MET A 34 -50.17 -18.12 21.81
N PRO A 35 -49.56 -18.86 22.77
CA PRO A 35 -48.39 -19.74 22.77
C PRO A 35 -48.71 -21.10 23.46
N THR A 36 -47.74 -22.01 23.64
CA THR A 36 -47.57 -22.95 24.81
C THR A 36 -46.38 -23.91 24.53
N THR A 37 -45.19 -23.74 25.12
CA THR A 37 -44.64 -24.27 26.39
C THR A 37 -44.50 -25.81 26.51
N HIS A 38 -43.25 -26.29 26.63
CA HIS A 38 -42.69 -27.25 27.62
C HIS A 38 -41.24 -27.61 27.19
N ALA A 39 -40.17 -27.07 27.78
CA ALA A 39 -39.53 -27.43 29.05
C ALA A 39 -38.99 -28.87 29.13
N THR A 40 -37.68 -29.07 28.93
CA THR A 40 -36.83 -29.95 29.77
C THR A 40 -35.31 -29.76 29.50
N LYS A 41 -34.57 -29.52 30.58
CA LYS A 41 -33.12 -29.68 30.84
C LYS A 41 -33.06 -30.51 32.16
N PRO A 42 -31.92 -30.98 32.71
CA PRO A 42 -30.53 -30.91 32.26
C PRO A 42 -29.74 -32.24 32.46
N GLN A 43 -28.46 -32.29 32.09
CA GLN A 43 -27.46 -33.01 32.91
C GLN A 43 -26.03 -32.50 32.68
N ILE A 44 -25.34 -32.29 33.79
CA ILE A 44 -23.94 -31.89 33.98
C ILE A 44 -23.24 -33.09 34.62
N SER A 45 -21.98 -33.35 34.26
CA SER A 45 -21.05 -34.07 35.14
C SER A 45 -19.60 -33.63 34.88
N PHE A 46 -18.97 -33.16 35.96
CA PHE A 46 -17.55 -32.91 36.15
C PHE A 46 -16.82 -34.22 36.45
N GLU A 47 -15.56 -34.37 36.05
CA GLU A 47 -14.56 -35.18 36.78
C GLU A 47 -13.10 -34.89 36.36
N GLN A 48 -12.26 -34.63 37.35
CA GLN A 48 -10.79 -34.73 37.44
C GLN A 48 -10.47 -34.81 38.96
N PRO A 49 -9.27 -35.18 39.44
CA PRO A 49 -8.07 -35.76 38.79
C PRO A 49 -7.50 -36.99 39.54
N ALA A 50 -6.43 -37.60 39.02
CA ALA A 50 -5.58 -38.51 39.79
C ALA A 50 -4.10 -38.34 39.43
N ASP A 51 -3.26 -38.66 40.42
CA ASP A 51 -1.95 -38.09 40.70
C ASP A 51 -0.89 -39.21 40.86
N ILE A 52 0.39 -38.82 40.82
CA ILE A 52 1.59 -39.53 41.35
C ILE A 52 2.24 -40.67 40.52
N ARG A 53 3.48 -40.43 40.02
CA ARG A 53 4.71 -41.06 40.58
C ARG A 53 6.02 -40.41 40.09
N LYS A 54 6.90 -40.20 41.07
CA LYS A 54 8.30 -39.73 41.00
C LYS A 54 9.25 -40.85 40.54
N SER A 55 10.34 -40.48 39.87
CA SER A 55 11.67 -41.08 40.12
C SER A 55 12.80 -40.13 39.71
N SER A 56 13.73 -39.94 40.63
CA SER A 56 14.95 -39.13 40.61
C SER A 56 16.20 -39.93 40.15
N LEU A 57 17.33 -39.21 40.03
CA LEU A 57 18.76 -39.65 39.97
C LEU A 57 19.30 -39.93 38.55
N THR A 58 20.47 -39.48 38.07
CA THR A 58 21.73 -39.01 38.68
C THR A 58 22.55 -38.13 37.71
N ASP A 59 23.46 -37.35 38.31
CA ASP A 59 24.68 -36.71 37.79
C ASP A 59 25.39 -37.36 36.57
N ASN A 60 25.94 -36.52 35.67
CA ASN A 60 27.39 -36.39 35.51
C ASN A 60 27.83 -35.37 34.43
N LYS A 61 28.67 -34.44 34.88
CA LYS A 61 29.93 -33.95 34.29
C LYS A 61 29.98 -33.50 32.81
N SER A 62 30.29 -32.22 32.69
CA SER A 62 31.07 -31.59 31.61
C SER A 62 32.37 -32.34 31.28
N PRO A 63 32.86 -32.13 30.04
CA PRO A 63 34.23 -31.63 29.93
C PRO A 63 34.33 -30.43 28.98
N SER A 64 35.01 -29.40 29.49
CA SER A 64 35.75 -28.41 28.71
C SER A 64 36.89 -29.12 27.97
N MET A 65 37.10 -28.82 26.68
CA MET A 65 38.41 -28.40 26.20
C MET A 65 38.37 -27.69 24.84
N HIS A 66 39.06 -26.56 24.83
CA HIS A 66 39.70 -25.84 23.75
C HIS A 66 39.74 -26.48 22.35
N ASN A 67 39.33 -25.72 21.34
CA ASN A 67 40.24 -25.43 20.24
C ASN A 67 39.96 -24.09 19.57
N ALA A 68 41.03 -23.34 19.40
CA ALA A 68 41.07 -22.00 18.86
C ALA A 68 41.34 -22.00 17.35
N ARG A 69 40.93 -20.90 16.71
CA ARG A 69 41.37 -20.34 15.42
C ARG A 69 40.93 -21.10 14.14
N LYS A 70 40.23 -20.41 13.24
CA LYS A 70 40.85 -19.49 12.26
C LYS A 70 39.76 -18.74 11.47
N HIS A 71 39.99 -17.44 11.32
CA HIS A 71 39.32 -16.54 10.38
C HIS A 71 39.63 -16.93 8.93
N SER A 72 38.67 -16.74 8.02
CA SER A 72 38.96 -16.41 6.63
C SER A 72 37.91 -15.46 6.07
N TYR A 73 38.31 -14.19 5.96
CA TYR A 73 37.74 -13.21 5.04
C TYR A 73 38.15 -13.60 3.62
N ALA A 74 37.21 -13.63 2.68
CA ALA A 74 37.51 -13.70 1.25
C ALA A 74 37.28 -12.32 0.63
N SER A 75 38.38 -11.72 0.19
CA SER A 75 38.47 -10.51 -0.61
C SER A 75 38.18 -10.81 -2.09
N VAL A 76 37.57 -9.85 -2.79
CA VAL A 76 37.56 -9.81 -4.26
C VAL A 76 37.94 -8.41 -4.71
N ARG A 77 39.21 -8.32 -5.10
CA ARG A 77 39.85 -7.59 -6.21
C ARG A 77 39.28 -6.22 -6.64
N GLU A 78 40.08 -5.20 -6.36
CA GLU A 78 40.22 -3.97 -7.14
C GLU A 78 41.05 -4.25 -8.40
N GLU A 79 40.59 -3.71 -9.54
CA GLU A 79 41.41 -3.45 -10.73
C GLU A 79 41.50 -1.93 -10.89
N SER A 80 42.73 -1.42 -10.91
CA SER A 80 43.10 -0.04 -11.13
C SER A 80 43.89 0.05 -12.43
N ASP A 81 43.58 1.01 -13.30
CA ASP A 81 44.58 1.56 -14.23
C ASP A 81 44.19 2.96 -14.77
N LEU A 82 45.17 3.88 -14.68
CA LEU A 82 45.44 5.07 -15.52
C LEU A 82 44.75 6.44 -15.21
N PRO A 83 45.33 7.61 -15.59
CA PRO A 83 46.34 8.34 -14.80
C PRO A 83 46.05 9.86 -14.60
N GLN A 84 46.93 10.52 -13.83
CA GLN A 84 46.90 11.91 -13.34
C GLN A 84 46.95 13.04 -14.40
N SER A 85 46.28 14.19 -14.14
CA SER A 85 46.87 15.55 -14.32
C SER A 85 46.01 16.74 -13.81
N PHE A 86 46.68 17.62 -13.04
CA PHE A 86 46.62 19.10 -12.93
C PHE A 86 45.38 19.93 -12.47
N ARG A 87 45.46 20.38 -11.20
CA ARG A 87 45.53 21.77 -10.65
C ARG A 87 44.56 22.92 -11.06
N THR A 88 43.84 23.40 -10.02
CA THR A 88 43.66 24.79 -9.49
C THR A 88 42.99 25.93 -10.32
N ARG A 89 41.99 26.62 -9.73
CA ARG A 89 42.10 27.98 -9.08
C ARG A 89 40.78 28.53 -8.51
N LYS A 90 40.95 29.36 -7.46
CA LYS A 90 40.00 30.19 -6.68
C LYS A 90 39.61 31.51 -7.40
N LEU A 91 38.52 32.16 -6.96
CA LEU A 91 38.30 33.60 -6.62
C LEU A 91 36.82 33.75 -6.14
N SER A 92 36.43 34.13 -4.91
CA SER A 92 36.34 35.46 -4.23
C SER A 92 35.61 36.54 -5.06
N SER A 93 34.69 37.41 -4.59
CA SER A 93 34.34 37.99 -3.26
C SER A 93 33.13 38.97 -3.41
N GLU A 94 32.36 39.19 -2.32
CA GLU A 94 31.74 40.46 -1.80
C GLU A 94 30.84 41.36 -2.72
N SER A 95 29.81 42.14 -2.31
CA SER A 95 29.16 42.53 -1.05
C SER A 95 27.86 43.38 -1.31
N GLN A 96 26.88 43.29 -0.39
CA GLN A 96 25.90 44.26 0.22
C GLN A 96 24.99 45.26 -0.58
N ILE A 97 23.62 45.17 -0.51
CA ILE A 97 22.55 45.85 0.34
C ILE A 97 21.96 47.15 -0.32
N PRO A 98 20.68 47.65 -0.13
CA PRO A 98 19.30 47.09 0.05
C PRO A 98 18.22 47.72 -0.91
N ASP A 99 16.96 47.24 -0.92
CA ASP A 99 15.73 48.05 -0.68
C ASP A 99 14.40 47.32 -0.96
N ASP A 100 13.39 47.76 -0.21
CA ASP A 100 12.11 47.15 0.15
C ASP A 100 10.94 47.26 -0.87
N CYS A 101 9.90 46.47 -0.55
CA CYS A 101 8.46 46.55 -0.92
C CYS A 101 7.97 45.91 -2.25
N LEU A 102 7.31 44.74 -2.09
CA LEU A 102 6.23 44.06 -2.85
C LEU A 102 6.58 42.59 -3.21
N PRO A 103 5.63 41.63 -3.12
CA PRO A 103 5.92 40.21 -3.29
C PRO A 103 6.17 39.85 -4.76
N ARG A 104 7.42 39.99 -5.22
CA ARG A 104 7.87 39.60 -6.56
C ARG A 104 8.15 38.10 -6.62
N TRP A 105 7.18 37.35 -7.13
CA TRP A 105 7.46 36.08 -7.81
C TRP A 105 8.10 36.39 -9.16
N HIS A 106 9.44 36.39 -9.22
CA HIS A 106 10.13 36.35 -10.51
C HIS A 106 10.62 34.94 -10.81
N LEU A 107 10.20 34.47 -11.98
CA LEU A 107 10.76 33.35 -12.70
C LEU A 107 12.29 33.42 -12.70
N GLN A 108 12.94 32.33 -12.31
CA GLN A 108 14.25 31.99 -12.84
C GLN A 108 14.07 30.78 -13.76
N THR A 109 13.91 31.12 -15.04
CA THR A 109 14.22 30.26 -16.18
C THR A 109 15.67 29.78 -16.06
N LEU A 110 15.87 28.48 -16.23
CA LEU A 110 17.18 27.86 -16.35
C LEU A 110 17.82 28.27 -17.68
N ASP A 111 19.09 28.67 -17.59
CA ASP A 111 20.01 28.88 -18.70
C ASP A 111 19.99 27.71 -19.68
N LYS A 112 19.79 28.02 -20.96
CA LYS A 112 20.19 27.21 -22.09
C LYS A 112 21.08 28.09 -22.97
N GLU A 113 22.32 27.66 -23.16
CA GLU A 113 23.14 28.13 -24.27
C GLU A 113 22.67 27.46 -25.58
N ASP A 114 22.76 28.26 -26.64
CA ASP A 114 22.42 28.05 -28.05
C ASP A 114 23.12 26.81 -28.66
N GLU A 115 22.79 26.26 -29.82
CA GLU A 115 22.39 26.76 -31.15
C GLU A 115 21.56 25.60 -31.82
N ASN A 116 20.85 25.66 -32.95
CA ASN A 116 20.72 26.53 -34.11
C ASN A 116 19.48 25.97 -34.85
N GLU A 117 18.56 26.78 -35.36
CA GLU A 117 17.88 26.53 -36.66
C GLU A 117 16.88 27.66 -36.99
N GLU A 118 16.90 28.02 -38.26
CA GLU A 118 16.48 29.28 -38.85
C GLU A 118 14.97 29.52 -38.89
N ALA A 119 14.62 30.80 -38.87
CA ALA A 119 13.29 31.33 -39.10
C ALA A 119 12.85 31.22 -40.56
N ILE A 120 11.59 30.84 -40.78
CA ILE A 120 10.80 31.29 -41.92
C ILE A 120 9.45 31.78 -41.37
N CYS A 121 9.25 33.09 -41.44
CA CYS A 121 7.93 33.72 -41.35
C CYS A 121 7.17 33.44 -42.65
N ASP A 122 5.86 33.24 -42.57
CA ASP A 122 4.91 33.92 -43.47
C ASP A 122 3.46 33.83 -42.97
N ASP A 123 2.87 35.02 -42.96
CA ASP A 123 1.49 35.43 -43.23
C ASP A 123 0.27 35.06 -42.37
N ALA A 124 -0.42 36.16 -42.04
CA ALA A 124 -1.74 36.28 -41.44
C ALA A 124 -2.80 36.54 -42.54
N SER A 125 -3.93 35.83 -42.46
CA SER A 125 -5.27 36.09 -43.06
C SER A 125 -5.99 34.72 -43.10
N ASP A 126 -7.27 34.48 -42.83
CA ASP A 126 -8.48 35.29 -42.73
C ASP A 126 -9.45 34.62 -41.73
N PHE A 127 -10.15 35.43 -40.95
CA PHE A 127 -11.28 35.01 -40.11
C PHE A 127 -12.59 35.20 -40.91
N ILE A 128 -13.21 34.13 -41.36
CA ILE A 128 -14.59 34.16 -41.89
C ILE A 128 -15.55 33.67 -40.79
N ARG A 129 -16.43 34.58 -40.32
CA ARG A 129 -17.62 34.26 -39.52
C ARG A 129 -18.81 33.99 -40.45
N PRO A 130 -19.66 32.98 -40.22
CA PRO A 130 -20.97 32.92 -40.86
C PRO A 130 -22.02 33.66 -40.03
N SER A 131 -22.78 34.52 -40.70
CA SER A 131 -24.02 35.13 -40.19
C SER A 131 -25.17 34.13 -40.21
N TYR A 132 -26.03 34.16 -39.20
CA TYR A 132 -27.37 33.61 -39.29
C TYR A 132 -28.38 34.68 -38.90
N ASP A 133 -29.26 34.99 -39.85
CA ASP A 133 -30.41 35.87 -39.73
C ASP A 133 -31.59 35.17 -39.03
N GLY A 134 -32.21 35.91 -38.11
CA GLY A 134 -33.65 36.06 -37.86
C GLY A 134 -34.61 34.87 -37.86
N ALA A 135 -35.23 34.64 -36.70
CA ALA A 135 -36.69 34.43 -36.60
C ALA A 135 -37.17 34.74 -35.17
N ASP A 136 -37.99 35.78 -35.03
CA ASP A 136 -38.73 36.14 -33.83
C ASP A 136 -39.85 35.13 -33.52
N SER A 137 -40.04 34.81 -32.23
CA SER A 137 -41.37 34.50 -31.70
C SER A 137 -41.44 34.83 -30.21
N TYR A 138 -42.41 35.67 -29.88
CA TYR A 138 -42.84 36.11 -28.55
C TYR A 138 -43.35 34.92 -27.71
N THR A 139 -42.83 34.76 -26.49
CA THR A 139 -43.57 34.15 -25.35
C THR A 139 -43.01 34.67 -24.01
N ASP A 140 -43.84 35.43 -23.30
CA ASP A 140 -43.96 35.59 -21.84
C ASP A 140 -42.68 35.86 -21.00
N GLU A 141 -42.40 37.15 -20.77
CA GLU A 141 -41.31 37.67 -19.93
C GLU A 141 -41.59 37.70 -18.40
N GLU A 142 -42.67 37.11 -17.90
CA GLU A 142 -43.03 37.21 -16.46
C GLU A 142 -43.14 35.86 -15.75
N GLU A 143 -42.07 35.04 -15.70
CA GLU A 143 -41.88 34.07 -14.59
C GLU A 143 -40.48 33.39 -14.48
N ILE A 144 -39.38 33.99 -14.97
CA ILE A 144 -38.02 33.44 -14.76
C ILE A 144 -37.15 34.40 -13.95
N SER A 145 -37.70 34.96 -12.88
CA SER A 145 -36.94 35.77 -11.91
C SER A 145 -36.69 34.98 -10.62
N SER A 146 -35.93 33.89 -10.64
CA SER A 146 -35.28 33.39 -9.40
C SER A 146 -34.22 32.28 -9.53
N ILE A 147 -33.98 31.66 -10.69
CA ILE A 147 -32.93 30.63 -10.77
C ILE A 147 -31.57 31.31 -10.93
N ARG A 148 -30.93 31.70 -9.82
CA ARG A 148 -29.50 32.02 -9.85
C ARG A 148 -28.76 30.80 -10.40
N PRO A 149 -27.91 30.95 -11.43
CA PRO A 149 -27.08 29.84 -11.88
C PRO A 149 -26.16 29.45 -10.71
N ARG A 150 -26.36 28.24 -10.18
CA ARG A 150 -25.50 27.71 -9.11
C ARG A 150 -24.10 27.57 -9.67
N THR A 151 -23.14 28.26 -9.10
CA THR A 151 -21.76 28.18 -9.56
C THR A 151 -21.00 27.10 -8.78
N ILE A 152 -19.83 26.71 -9.26
CA ILE A 152 -19.01 25.70 -8.58
C ILE A 152 -18.59 26.18 -7.19
N GLU A 153 -18.47 27.50 -6.98
CA GLU A 153 -18.14 28.13 -5.70
C GLU A 153 -19.24 27.96 -4.64
N ASP A 154 -20.48 27.72 -5.03
CA ASP A 154 -21.61 27.51 -4.12
C ASP A 154 -21.67 26.07 -3.57
N LEU A 155 -20.80 25.18 -4.06
CA LEU A 155 -20.74 23.81 -3.58
C LEU A 155 -20.17 23.74 -2.15
N PRO A 156 -20.66 22.81 -1.32
CA PRO A 156 -20.06 22.54 -0.02
C PRO A 156 -18.57 22.21 -0.14
N ASP A 157 -17.79 22.61 0.87
CA ASP A 157 -16.34 22.39 0.93
C ASP A 157 -15.98 20.91 0.73
N GLU A 158 -16.81 19.97 1.21
CA GLU A 158 -16.59 18.54 1.07
C GLU A 158 -16.64 18.06 -0.39
N ILE A 159 -17.54 18.65 -1.18
CA ILE A 159 -17.69 18.32 -2.60
C ILE A 159 -16.55 18.96 -3.40
N LEU A 160 -16.18 20.19 -3.07
CA LEU A 160 -15.01 20.86 -3.65
C LEU A 160 -13.72 20.07 -3.37
N ASP A 161 -13.54 19.61 -2.14
CA ASP A 161 -12.39 18.78 -1.75
C ASP A 161 -12.37 17.46 -2.53
N GLN A 162 -13.52 16.81 -2.79
CA GLN A 162 -13.59 15.60 -3.62
C GLN A 162 -13.25 15.88 -5.08
N ILE A 163 -13.79 16.96 -5.66
CA ILE A 163 -13.49 17.38 -7.03
C ILE A 163 -11.99 17.63 -7.17
N PHE A 164 -11.40 18.40 -6.25
CA PHE A 164 -9.98 18.73 -6.28
C PHE A 164 -9.08 17.54 -5.99
N SER A 165 -9.50 16.61 -5.14
CA SER A 165 -8.79 15.35 -4.93
C SER A 165 -8.74 14.51 -6.22
N ALA A 166 -9.74 14.61 -7.09
CA ALA A 166 -9.74 13.94 -8.40
C ALA A 166 -8.87 14.66 -9.46
N ILE A 167 -8.68 15.98 -9.33
CA ILE A 167 -7.77 16.77 -10.18
C ILE A 167 -6.31 16.52 -9.81
N GLN A 168 -6.05 16.30 -8.52
CA GLN A 168 -4.75 15.89 -8.01
C GLN A 168 -4.44 14.46 -8.48
N LEU A 169 -4.00 14.31 -9.72
CA LEU A 169 -3.38 13.08 -10.19
C LEU A 169 -2.08 12.89 -9.39
N ASP A 170 -2.10 11.96 -8.44
CA ASP A 170 -0.95 11.56 -7.64
C ASP A 170 0.07 10.82 -8.51
N VAL A 171 0.92 11.58 -9.21
CA VAL A 171 1.99 10.99 -10.03
C VAL A 171 3.13 10.55 -9.12
N THR A 172 3.09 9.27 -8.74
CA THR A 172 4.19 8.56 -8.06
C THR A 172 5.28 8.07 -9.00
N GLN A 173 5.20 8.38 -10.29
CA GLN A 173 6.25 8.08 -11.26
C GLN A 173 7.11 9.30 -11.56
N PRO A 174 8.45 9.24 -11.43
CA PRO A 174 9.32 10.19 -12.10
C PRO A 174 9.42 9.79 -13.58
N VAL A 175 8.33 9.93 -14.33
CA VAL A 175 8.36 9.80 -15.79
C VAL A 175 8.03 11.16 -16.41
N SER A 176 9.09 11.79 -16.91
CA SER A 176 9.16 12.64 -18.10
C SER A 176 7.95 13.55 -18.41
N TYR A 177 8.15 14.85 -18.18
CA TYR A 177 7.48 15.98 -18.84
C TYR A 177 5.93 16.03 -18.75
N GLY A 178 5.41 16.62 -17.66
CA GLY A 178 4.01 17.09 -17.59
C GLY A 178 3.55 17.37 -16.16
N LEU A 179 3.33 18.64 -15.81
CA LEU A 179 3.04 19.14 -14.45
C LEU A 179 1.66 18.67 -13.92
N PRO A 180 1.58 17.88 -12.82
CA PRO A 180 0.31 17.42 -12.26
C PRO A 180 -0.36 18.42 -11.29
N ARG A 181 0.42 19.35 -10.73
CA ARG A 181 -0.09 20.41 -9.83
C ARG A 181 -0.48 21.70 -10.54
N SER A 182 -0.18 21.84 -11.84
CA SER A 182 -0.49 23.07 -12.60
C SER A 182 -1.98 23.41 -12.56
N ASP A 183 -2.83 22.39 -12.54
CA ASP A 183 -4.28 22.57 -12.61
C ASP A 183 -4.84 23.08 -11.28
N LEU A 184 -4.33 22.59 -10.15
CA LEU A 184 -4.73 23.07 -8.82
C LEU A 184 -4.15 24.46 -8.50
N PHE A 185 -2.92 24.75 -8.95
CA PHE A 185 -2.36 26.11 -8.87
C PHE A 185 -3.16 27.09 -9.71
N SER A 186 -3.69 26.66 -10.86
CA SER A 186 -4.59 27.49 -11.68
C SER A 186 -5.87 27.83 -10.93
N CYS A 187 -6.42 26.90 -10.14
CA CYS A 187 -7.61 27.14 -9.30
C CYS A 187 -7.39 28.21 -8.23
N LEU A 188 -6.15 28.46 -7.78
CA LEU A 188 -5.83 29.53 -6.83
C LEU A 188 -6.08 30.94 -7.39
N LEU A 189 -6.09 31.09 -8.71
CA LEU A 189 -6.19 32.36 -9.42
C LEU A 189 -7.63 32.66 -9.90
N VAL A 190 -8.59 31.74 -9.70
CA VAL A 190 -9.94 31.86 -10.25
C VAL A 190 -10.85 32.72 -9.38
N SER A 191 -10.99 32.39 -8.10
CA SER A 191 -11.88 33.09 -7.17
C SER A 191 -11.42 32.89 -5.72
N LYS A 192 -11.90 33.70 -4.77
CA LYS A 192 -11.54 33.57 -3.35
C LYS A 192 -11.98 32.23 -2.75
N ALA A 193 -13.15 31.72 -3.16
CA ALA A 193 -13.67 30.44 -2.69
C ALA A 193 -12.82 29.28 -3.22
N LEU A 194 -12.53 29.25 -4.52
CA LEU A 194 -11.67 28.24 -5.12
C LEU A 194 -10.22 28.36 -4.63
N HIS A 195 -9.75 29.57 -4.34
CA HIS A 195 -8.45 29.80 -3.71
C HIS A 195 -8.36 29.11 -2.34
N ALA A 196 -9.34 29.35 -1.46
CA ALA A 196 -9.36 28.71 -0.15
C ALA A 196 -9.42 27.18 -0.26
N ALA A 197 -10.30 26.65 -1.11
CA ALA A 197 -10.44 25.21 -1.30
C ALA A 197 -9.21 24.55 -1.93
N ALA A 198 -8.60 25.18 -2.94
CA ALA A 198 -7.40 24.65 -3.59
C ALA A 198 -6.18 24.73 -2.65
N LEU A 199 -6.07 25.79 -1.84
CA LEU A 199 -5.03 25.91 -0.83
C LEU A 199 -5.14 24.80 0.23
N ARG A 200 -6.35 24.49 0.71
CA ARG A 200 -6.57 23.36 1.63
C ARG A 200 -6.10 22.04 1.02
N MET A 201 -6.39 21.79 -0.25
CA MET A 201 -5.95 20.57 -0.94
C MET A 201 -4.45 20.50 -1.15
N LEU A 202 -3.80 21.60 -1.53
CA LEU A 202 -2.34 21.67 -1.70
C LEU A 202 -1.58 21.34 -0.41
N TYR A 203 -2.09 21.78 0.75
CA TYR A 203 -1.44 21.55 2.04
C TYR A 203 -1.92 20.29 2.76
N LYS A 204 -3.04 19.67 2.34
CA LYS A 204 -3.58 18.46 2.98
C LYS A 204 -2.59 17.30 2.99
N HIS A 205 -1.92 17.06 1.86
CA HIS A 205 -0.90 16.01 1.70
C HIS A 205 0.43 16.61 1.22
N VAL A 206 1.38 16.71 2.15
CA VAL A 206 2.70 17.28 1.88
C VAL A 206 3.70 16.17 1.61
N LEU A 207 4.01 15.95 0.33
CA LEU A 207 5.05 15.04 -0.12
C LEU A 207 6.43 15.72 -0.13
N ILE A 208 7.38 15.12 0.61
CA ILE A 208 8.74 15.60 0.80
C ILE A 208 9.70 14.63 0.14
N TYR A 209 10.28 15.05 -0.98
CA TYR A 209 11.23 14.24 -1.76
C TYR A 209 12.69 14.65 -1.57
N ARG A 210 12.95 15.86 -1.03
CA ARG A 210 14.30 16.41 -0.80
C ARG A 210 14.33 17.31 0.44
N SER A 211 15.51 17.43 1.05
CA SER A 211 15.73 18.29 2.24
C SER A 211 15.41 19.78 1.96
N LYS A 212 15.67 20.28 0.74
CA LYS A 212 15.29 21.65 0.34
C LYS A 212 13.76 21.86 0.31
N THR A 213 13.00 20.85 -0.11
CA THR A 213 11.53 20.92 -0.10
C THR A 213 11.02 21.00 1.33
N PHE A 214 11.60 20.19 2.23
CA PHE A 214 11.30 20.28 3.66
C PHE A 214 11.62 21.65 4.24
N HIS A 215 12.79 22.23 3.91
CA HIS A 215 13.15 23.57 4.36
C HIS A 215 12.10 24.62 3.98
N LYS A 216 11.61 24.59 2.74
CA LYS A 216 10.54 25.49 2.29
C LYS A 216 9.30 25.35 3.15
N VAL A 217 8.90 24.12 3.49
CA VAL A 217 7.76 23.88 4.40
C VAL A 217 8.03 24.48 5.77
N VAL A 218 9.23 24.28 6.33
CA VAL A 218 9.61 24.87 7.62
C VAL A 218 9.50 26.39 7.59
N THR A 219 10.12 27.05 6.61
CA THR A 219 10.08 28.52 6.47
C THR A 219 8.65 29.03 6.31
N THR A 220 7.85 28.39 5.44
CA THR A 220 6.45 28.78 5.25
C THR A 220 5.62 28.63 6.53
N LEU A 221 5.84 27.57 7.32
CA LEU A 221 5.14 27.37 8.60
C LEU A 221 5.63 28.30 9.71
N GLN A 222 6.85 28.85 9.57
CA GLN A 222 7.38 29.88 10.47
C GLN A 222 6.79 31.25 10.15
N GLU A 223 6.59 31.56 8.86
CA GLU A 223 5.95 32.80 8.39
C GLU A 223 4.44 32.79 8.67
N ASP A 224 3.75 31.70 8.31
CA ASP A 224 2.32 31.52 8.55
C ASP A 224 2.02 30.17 9.22
N ALA A 225 1.83 30.24 10.54
CA ALA A 225 1.49 29.08 11.35
C ALA A 225 0.08 28.52 11.07
N ALA A 226 -0.83 29.29 10.46
CA ALA A 226 -2.20 28.84 10.19
C ALA A 226 -2.21 27.72 9.12
N LEU A 227 -1.28 27.76 8.16
CA LEU A 227 -1.11 26.74 7.13
C LEU A 227 -0.79 25.36 7.73
N GLY A 228 -0.15 25.32 8.90
CA GLY A 228 0.12 24.07 9.62
C GLY A 228 -1.15 23.31 10.01
N ASN A 229 -2.27 24.01 10.22
CA ASN A 229 -3.55 23.37 10.52
C ASN A 229 -4.20 22.69 9.31
N LEU A 230 -3.74 22.98 8.09
CA LEU A 230 -4.23 22.34 6.87
C LEU A 230 -3.56 20.99 6.62
N ILE A 231 -2.36 20.77 7.19
CA ILE A 231 -1.56 19.57 6.96
C ILE A 231 -2.17 18.38 7.71
N GLN A 232 -2.56 17.35 6.95
CA GLN A 232 -3.10 16.09 7.47
C GLN A 232 -2.15 14.91 7.22
N THR A 233 -1.35 14.97 6.16
CA THR A 233 -0.37 13.92 5.83
C THR A 233 1.00 14.56 5.60
N LEU A 234 2.00 14.09 6.33
CA LEU A 234 3.42 14.34 6.06
C LEU A 234 4.03 13.06 5.50
N ASP A 235 4.51 13.14 4.25
CA ASP A 235 4.94 11.97 3.49
C ASP A 235 6.37 12.10 3.00
N PHE A 236 7.25 11.21 3.50
CA PHE A 236 8.64 11.13 3.10
C PHE A 236 8.94 9.90 2.22
N SER A 237 7.93 9.22 1.67
CA SER A 237 8.10 7.98 0.87
C SER A 237 9.05 8.07 -0.32
N HIS A 238 9.13 9.25 -0.94
CA HIS A 238 10.00 9.56 -2.07
C HIS A 238 11.30 10.25 -1.66
N TYR A 239 11.53 10.40 -0.35
CA TYR A 239 12.71 11.06 0.15
C TYR A 239 13.96 10.19 -0.10
N SER A 240 15.03 10.81 -0.57
CA SER A 240 16.35 10.17 -0.63
C SER A 240 17.44 11.19 -0.37
N HIS A 241 18.39 10.81 0.49
CA HIS A 241 19.66 11.54 0.68
C HIS A 241 20.54 11.49 -0.57
N MET A 242 20.36 10.47 -1.40
CA MET A 242 21.07 10.33 -2.66
C MET A 242 20.36 11.17 -3.70
N GLY A 243 20.85 12.39 -3.93
CA GLY A 243 20.65 13.00 -5.24
C GLY A 243 21.11 12.02 -6.32
N TYR A 244 20.37 11.91 -7.43
CA TYR A 244 20.76 11.08 -8.57
C TYR A 244 22.26 11.32 -8.87
N GLY A 245 23.12 10.30 -8.70
CA GLY A 245 24.53 10.33 -9.11
C GLY A 245 25.61 10.60 -8.05
N ARG A 246 25.40 10.41 -6.74
CA ARG A 246 26.49 10.52 -5.73
C ARG A 246 26.73 9.22 -4.94
N SER A 247 28.00 8.83 -4.81
CA SER A 247 28.46 7.61 -4.12
C SER A 247 28.20 7.63 -2.60
N ARG A 248 27.91 6.45 -2.05
CA ARG A 248 27.64 6.11 -0.63
C ARG A 248 28.67 6.60 0.42
N GLY A 249 29.80 7.18 0.01
CA GLY A 249 30.92 7.54 0.89
C GLY A 249 31.01 9.01 1.28
N GLN A 250 30.21 9.91 0.71
CA GLN A 250 30.15 11.30 1.19
C GLN A 250 29.07 11.41 2.26
N THR A 251 29.47 11.86 3.45
CA THR A 251 28.61 12.16 4.59
C THR A 251 27.40 12.94 4.10
N SER A 252 26.23 12.31 4.10
CA SER A 252 24.97 12.90 3.65
C SER A 252 24.50 13.90 4.70
N VAL A 253 25.12 15.07 4.74
CA VAL A 253 24.59 16.17 5.53
C VAL A 253 23.25 16.54 4.91
N THR A 254 22.18 16.38 5.67
CA THR A 254 20.84 16.91 5.41
C THR A 254 20.73 18.28 6.05
N PRO A 255 21.21 19.36 5.41
CA PRO A 255 21.37 20.64 6.08
C PRO A 255 20.08 21.19 6.67
N TYR A 256 18.91 20.79 6.16
CA TYR A 256 17.62 21.32 6.60
C TYR A 256 16.69 20.30 7.25
N LEU A 257 16.93 18.99 7.04
CA LEU A 257 16.09 17.95 7.62
C LEU A 257 16.77 17.48 8.91
N THR A 258 16.53 18.23 9.98
CA THR A 258 17.07 17.94 11.31
C THR A 258 15.93 17.60 12.27
N LYS A 259 16.26 16.93 13.37
CA LYS A 259 15.32 16.63 14.46
C LYS A 259 14.67 17.89 15.05
N GLU A 260 15.38 19.02 15.10
CA GLU A 260 14.87 20.31 15.56
C GLU A 260 13.80 20.86 14.60
N ASN A 261 14.09 20.84 13.30
CA ASN A 261 13.14 21.30 12.29
C ASN A 261 11.92 20.37 12.20
N LEU A 262 12.08 19.06 12.38
CA LEU A 262 10.96 18.13 12.50
C LEU A 262 10.07 18.47 13.70
N LYS A 263 10.65 18.75 14.88
CA LYS A 263 9.89 19.19 16.06
C LYS A 263 9.13 20.49 15.80
N ILE A 264 9.74 21.46 15.10
CA ILE A 264 9.06 22.70 14.71
C ILE A 264 7.84 22.39 13.85
N VAL A 265 7.98 21.58 12.80
CA VAL A 265 6.86 21.21 11.93
C VAL A 265 5.77 20.48 12.72
N LEU A 266 6.13 19.47 13.51
CA LEU A 266 5.17 18.71 14.32
C LEU A 266 4.41 19.57 15.34
N SER A 267 5.06 20.58 15.92
CA SER A 267 4.41 21.52 16.85
C SER A 267 3.34 22.40 16.18
N ARG A 268 3.44 22.59 14.85
CA ARG A 268 2.53 23.40 14.04
C ARG A 268 1.46 22.58 13.31
N THR A 269 1.64 21.26 13.17
CA THR A 269 0.70 20.37 12.47
C THR A 269 -0.31 19.70 13.41
N ARG A 270 -1.21 20.49 13.99
CA ARG A 270 -2.18 20.01 15.01
C ARG A 270 -3.23 19.02 14.48
N ARG A 271 -3.45 18.99 13.16
CA ARG A 271 -4.41 18.10 12.48
C ARG A 271 -3.75 16.93 11.75
N LEU A 272 -2.49 16.62 12.07
CA LEU A 272 -1.74 15.54 11.45
C LEU A 272 -2.42 14.19 11.72
N ARG A 273 -2.84 13.51 10.65
CA ARG A 273 -3.46 12.18 10.69
C ARG A 273 -2.51 11.08 10.27
N THR A 274 -1.58 11.36 9.37
CA THR A 274 -0.70 10.35 8.79
C THR A 274 0.73 10.88 8.71
N PHE A 275 1.68 10.08 9.19
CA PHE A 275 3.11 10.40 9.13
C PHE A 275 3.87 9.19 8.59
N LEU A 276 4.54 9.38 7.45
CA LEU A 276 5.14 8.32 6.65
C LEU A 276 6.64 8.55 6.51
N VAL A 277 7.46 7.70 7.12
CA VAL A 277 8.93 7.79 7.10
C VAL A 277 9.57 6.42 6.84
N HIS A 278 10.88 6.43 6.56
CA HIS A 278 11.64 5.21 6.28
C HIS A 278 13.12 5.37 6.66
N GLU A 279 13.94 4.36 6.36
CA GLU A 279 15.38 4.25 6.70
C GLU A 279 16.24 5.51 6.46
N HIS A 280 15.87 6.39 5.52
CA HIS A 280 16.66 7.60 5.27
C HIS A 280 16.35 8.71 6.30
N LEU A 281 15.41 8.55 7.23
CA LEU A 281 15.09 9.55 8.25
C LEU A 281 15.27 9.03 9.68
N ASP A 282 15.70 7.78 9.85
CA ASP A 282 15.71 7.13 11.15
C ASP A 282 16.74 7.73 12.13
N THR A 283 17.79 8.40 11.63
CA THR A 283 18.73 9.16 12.46
C THR A 283 18.13 10.43 13.09
N GLU A 284 17.06 10.96 12.51
CA GLU A 284 16.37 12.17 12.95
C GLU A 284 15.18 11.88 13.88
N LEU A 285 14.81 10.61 14.03
CA LEU A 285 13.69 10.15 14.88
C LEU A 285 14.14 9.89 16.32
N ASP A 286 14.52 10.97 17.03
CA ASP A 286 14.87 10.90 18.45
C ASP A 286 13.64 10.71 19.38
N GLU A 287 13.91 10.47 20.67
CA GLU A 287 12.87 10.25 21.68
C GLU A 287 11.87 11.42 21.77
N GLY A 288 12.36 12.66 21.59
CA GLY A 288 11.51 13.84 21.59
C GLY A 288 10.62 13.94 20.35
N VAL A 289 11.11 13.56 19.18
CA VAL A 289 10.30 13.51 17.95
C VAL A 289 9.21 12.44 18.09
N LEU A 290 9.59 11.23 18.52
CA LEU A 290 8.63 10.13 18.67
C LEU A 290 7.59 10.43 19.76
N SER A 291 7.99 10.93 20.93
CA SER A 291 7.04 11.28 21.99
C SER A 291 6.07 12.38 21.54
N THR A 292 6.55 13.39 20.82
CA THR A 292 5.70 14.44 20.24
C THR A 292 4.71 13.83 19.26
N LEU A 293 5.17 12.97 18.36
CA LEU A 293 4.36 12.33 17.32
C LEU A 293 3.24 11.48 17.94
N PHE A 294 3.57 10.60 18.88
CA PHE A 294 2.58 9.76 19.57
C PHE A 294 1.65 10.53 20.50
N SER A 295 2.00 11.76 20.89
CA SER A 295 1.13 12.66 21.67
C SER A 295 0.10 13.39 20.81
N VAL A 296 0.20 13.34 19.47
CA VAL A 296 -0.76 14.00 18.58
C VAL A 296 -2.09 13.22 18.58
N PRO A 297 -3.20 13.80 19.09
CA PRO A 297 -4.45 13.05 19.27
C PRO A 297 -5.18 12.73 17.96
N THR A 298 -4.88 13.47 16.90
CA THR A 298 -5.48 13.28 15.56
C THR A 298 -4.73 12.26 14.71
N LEU A 299 -3.55 11.80 15.18
CA LEU A 299 -2.70 10.89 14.44
C LEU A 299 -3.29 9.48 14.43
N GLN A 300 -3.46 8.92 13.24
CA GLN A 300 -4.10 7.63 13.03
C GLN A 300 -3.19 6.61 12.35
N ALA A 301 -2.21 7.08 11.58
CA ALA A 301 -1.37 6.23 10.74
C ALA A 301 0.10 6.59 10.82
N LEU A 302 0.92 5.57 11.02
CA LEU A 302 2.37 5.67 11.16
C LEU A 302 3.06 4.62 10.30
N ASP A 303 4.12 5.05 9.62
CA ASP A 303 4.98 4.15 8.86
C ASP A 303 6.45 4.45 9.17
N PHE A 304 7.18 3.43 9.62
CA PHE A 304 8.61 3.48 9.95
C PHE A 304 9.39 2.44 9.13
N THR A 305 9.03 2.25 7.86
CA THR A 305 9.59 1.18 7.03
C THR A 305 11.12 1.20 7.00
N SER A 306 11.73 0.06 7.34
CA SER A 306 13.17 -0.18 7.31
C SER A 306 13.99 0.73 8.24
N CYS A 307 13.36 1.39 9.22
CA CYS A 307 14.09 2.15 10.24
C CYS A 307 14.93 1.20 11.10
N SER A 308 16.24 1.43 11.13
CA SER A 308 17.20 0.52 11.78
C SER A 308 18.34 1.23 12.51
N ALA A 309 18.48 2.55 12.39
CA ALA A 309 19.48 3.33 13.11
C ALA A 309 19.36 3.20 14.64
N ASP A 310 20.50 3.26 15.32
CA ASP A 310 20.57 3.17 16.79
C ASP A 310 19.78 4.28 17.49
N VAL A 311 19.76 5.49 16.91
CA VAL A 311 18.99 6.62 17.45
C VAL A 311 17.51 6.28 17.52
N PHE A 312 16.93 5.81 16.41
CA PHE A 312 15.54 5.35 16.36
C PHE A 312 15.31 4.15 17.28
N LEU A 313 16.18 3.13 17.24
CA LEU A 313 16.04 1.92 18.05
C LEU A 313 15.97 2.23 19.54
N ASN A 314 16.89 3.05 20.05
CA ASN A 314 16.93 3.45 21.44
C ASN A 314 15.72 4.31 21.81
N ALA A 315 15.41 5.33 21.00
CA ALA A 315 14.26 6.20 21.22
C ALA A 315 12.93 5.43 21.25
N PHE A 316 12.73 4.52 20.30
CA PHE A 316 11.52 3.69 20.22
C PHE A 316 11.45 2.69 21.39
N THR A 317 12.58 2.11 21.80
CA THR A 317 12.62 1.22 22.97
C THR A 317 12.27 1.98 24.25
N ASN A 318 12.88 3.14 24.49
CA ASN A 318 12.61 3.98 25.67
C ASN A 318 11.13 4.38 25.75
N LEU A 319 10.54 4.73 24.60
CA LEU A 319 9.14 5.15 24.52
C LEU A 319 8.16 4.04 24.92
N TRP A 320 8.44 2.78 24.58
CA TRP A 320 7.50 1.68 24.80
C TRP A 320 7.80 0.85 26.04
N VAL A 321 9.08 0.58 26.30
CA VAL A 321 9.52 -0.30 27.38
C VAL A 321 9.69 0.48 28.68
N ASP A 322 10.36 1.64 28.63
CA ASP A 322 10.78 2.35 29.83
C ASP A 322 9.76 3.41 30.30
N SER A 323 8.89 3.87 29.40
CA SER A 323 7.87 4.88 29.70
C SER A 323 6.58 4.26 30.28
N PRO A 324 5.83 5.03 31.11
CA PRO A 324 4.59 4.56 31.73
C PRO A 324 3.56 4.11 30.69
N SER A 325 2.67 3.19 31.10
CA SER A 325 1.67 2.53 30.26
C SER A 325 0.58 3.48 29.76
N THR A 326 0.92 4.31 28.77
CA THR A 326 -0.04 5.17 28.06
C THR A 326 -0.70 4.36 26.96
N SER A 327 -2.04 4.38 26.90
CA SER A 327 -2.79 3.74 25.82
C SER A 327 -2.96 4.71 24.64
N TYR A 328 -2.59 4.28 23.44
CA TYR A 328 -2.66 5.08 22.22
C TYR A 328 -3.84 4.64 21.36
N THR A 329 -5.05 4.89 21.85
CA THR A 329 -6.30 4.44 21.21
C THR A 329 -6.65 5.20 19.92
N HIS A 330 -5.94 6.27 19.56
CA HIS A 330 -6.14 6.98 18.30
C HIS A 330 -5.43 6.32 17.12
N ILE A 331 -4.37 5.54 17.37
CA ILE A 331 -3.61 4.85 16.31
C ILE A 331 -4.42 3.69 15.76
N ARG A 332 -4.67 3.73 14.45
CA ARG A 332 -5.41 2.69 13.72
C ARG A 332 -4.52 1.89 12.78
N ARG A 333 -3.40 2.46 12.34
CA ARG A 333 -2.52 1.88 11.32
C ARG A 333 -1.07 2.08 11.72
N LEU A 334 -0.32 0.98 11.79
CA LEU A 334 1.09 0.99 12.15
C LEU A 334 1.88 0.06 11.24
N CYS A 335 2.97 0.59 10.68
CA CYS A 335 3.90 -0.18 9.86
C CYS A 335 5.32 -0.12 10.46
N LEU A 336 5.88 -1.29 10.73
CA LEU A 336 7.25 -1.53 11.17
C LEU A 336 7.96 -2.51 10.22
N HIS A 337 7.55 -2.51 8.95
CA HIS A 337 8.09 -3.39 7.91
C HIS A 337 9.62 -3.29 7.84
N GLU A 338 10.33 -4.42 7.88
CA GLU A 338 11.79 -4.51 7.89
C GLU A 338 12.50 -3.82 9.08
N CYS A 339 11.79 -3.53 10.17
CA CYS A 339 12.40 -3.10 11.43
C CYS A 339 12.95 -4.30 12.24
N GLY A 340 13.81 -5.10 11.59
CA GLY A 340 14.33 -6.36 12.14
C GLY A 340 15.32 -6.20 13.29
N THR A 341 15.74 -4.98 13.62
CA THR A 341 16.64 -4.67 14.75
C THR A 341 15.88 -4.46 16.06
N LEU A 342 14.58 -4.16 16.01
CA LEU A 342 13.72 -4.01 17.20
C LEU A 342 13.67 -5.32 18.00
N LYS A 343 13.82 -5.21 19.32
CA LYS A 343 13.79 -6.37 20.23
C LYS A 343 12.34 -6.85 20.47
N PRO A 344 12.11 -8.14 20.74
CA PRO A 344 10.77 -8.68 21.02
C PRO A 344 10.03 -7.94 22.15
N ALA A 345 10.75 -7.52 23.20
CA ALA A 345 10.21 -6.78 24.33
C ALA A 345 9.49 -5.47 23.92
N VAL A 346 9.92 -4.84 22.82
CA VAL A 346 9.25 -3.64 22.29
C VAL A 346 7.83 -3.99 21.81
N PHE A 347 7.68 -5.08 21.07
CA PHE A 347 6.36 -5.52 20.57
C PHE A 347 5.45 -5.98 21.72
N GLU A 348 6.00 -6.69 22.70
CA GLU A 348 5.27 -7.11 23.91
C GLU A 348 4.76 -5.92 24.72
N ALA A 349 5.51 -4.82 24.77
CA ALA A 349 5.10 -3.60 25.48
C ALA A 349 4.13 -2.73 24.65
N MET A 350 4.33 -2.67 23.34
CA MET A 350 3.62 -1.77 22.42
C MET A 350 2.23 -2.29 22.03
N LEU A 351 2.13 -3.53 21.54
CA LEU A 351 0.88 -4.04 20.95
C LEU A 351 -0.33 -4.02 21.91
N PRO A 352 -0.19 -4.33 23.22
CA PRO A 352 -1.30 -4.24 24.17
C PRO A 352 -1.86 -2.83 24.37
N ARG A 353 -1.11 -1.80 23.99
CA ARG A 353 -1.49 -0.39 24.18
C ARG A 353 -2.26 0.18 22.98
N LEU A 354 -2.39 -0.57 21.89
CA LEU A 354 -2.96 -0.14 20.61
C LEU A 354 -4.37 -0.71 20.39
N GLY A 355 -5.33 -0.26 21.19
CA GLY A 355 -6.67 -0.87 21.26
C GLY A 355 -7.60 -0.65 20.07
N ARG A 356 -7.23 0.15 19.06
CA ARG A 356 -8.07 0.42 17.86
C ARG A 356 -7.35 0.12 16.54
N LEU A 357 -6.38 -0.79 16.56
CA LEU A 357 -5.67 -1.19 15.35
C LEU A 357 -6.61 -1.84 14.33
N THR A 358 -6.38 -1.48 13.07
CA THR A 358 -7.06 -2.00 11.88
C THR A 358 -6.08 -2.50 10.83
N HIS A 359 -4.90 -1.88 10.72
CA HIS A 359 -3.83 -2.29 9.80
C HIS A 359 -2.52 -2.40 10.59
N LEU A 360 -1.85 -3.54 10.46
CA LEU A 360 -0.61 -3.83 11.16
C LEU A 360 0.37 -4.52 10.21
N ASP A 361 1.46 -3.83 9.87
CA ASP A 361 2.55 -4.41 9.08
C ASP A 361 3.77 -4.66 9.97
N LEU A 362 4.07 -5.93 10.21
CA LEU A 362 5.19 -6.39 11.02
C LEU A 362 6.13 -7.29 10.21
N ALA A 363 6.06 -7.25 8.88
CA ALA A 363 6.90 -8.11 8.06
C ALA A 363 8.38 -7.89 8.36
N HIS A 364 9.15 -8.97 8.38
CA HIS A 364 10.59 -8.95 8.67
C HIS A 364 10.96 -8.34 10.04
N THR A 365 10.08 -8.47 11.04
CA THR A 365 10.37 -8.06 12.42
C THR A 365 10.64 -9.26 13.33
N ARG A 366 10.99 -8.98 14.60
CA ARG A 366 11.17 -9.97 15.66
C ARG A 366 9.95 -10.06 16.59
N VAL A 367 8.74 -9.84 16.06
CA VAL A 367 7.51 -10.09 16.82
C VAL A 367 7.43 -11.58 17.19
N ASN A 368 7.03 -11.87 18.42
CA ASN A 368 6.89 -13.23 18.95
C ASN A 368 5.44 -13.56 19.30
N ASP A 369 5.17 -14.83 19.61
CA ASP A 369 3.82 -15.34 19.91
C ASP A 369 3.15 -14.56 21.04
N LYS A 370 3.91 -14.26 22.10
CA LYS A 370 3.41 -13.50 23.25
C LYS A 370 2.93 -12.12 22.83
N ALA A 371 3.70 -11.41 22.01
CA ALA A 371 3.33 -10.09 21.52
C ALA A 371 2.09 -10.13 20.61
N LEU A 372 2.02 -11.13 19.71
CA LEU A 372 0.88 -11.30 18.81
C LEU A 372 -0.43 -11.58 19.57
N LEU A 373 -0.39 -12.50 20.53
CA LEU A 373 -1.54 -12.86 21.36
C LEU A 373 -1.93 -11.78 22.38
N ALA A 374 -1.05 -10.82 22.64
CA ALA A 374 -1.32 -9.71 23.56
C ALA A 374 -2.00 -8.50 22.88
N ILE A 375 -2.29 -8.58 21.57
CA ILE A 375 -3.11 -7.58 20.89
C ILE A 375 -4.49 -7.50 21.58
N PRO A 376 -4.99 -6.31 21.95
CA PRO A 376 -6.25 -6.20 22.67
C PRO A 376 -7.44 -6.73 21.87
N SER A 377 -8.41 -7.34 22.56
CA SER A 377 -9.67 -7.80 21.94
C SER A 377 -10.52 -6.66 21.37
N THR A 378 -10.23 -5.41 21.73
CA THR A 378 -10.89 -4.20 21.18
C THR A 378 -10.40 -3.83 19.79
N ALA A 379 -9.23 -4.34 19.36
CA ALA A 379 -8.73 -4.12 18.01
C ALA A 379 -9.61 -4.85 16.99
N GLN A 380 -9.61 -4.37 15.74
CA GLN A 380 -10.44 -4.89 14.65
C GLN A 380 -9.58 -4.95 13.39
N LEU A 381 -8.64 -5.90 13.37
CA LEU A 381 -7.66 -6.04 12.30
C LEU A 381 -8.34 -6.49 11.01
N THR A 382 -8.15 -5.68 9.99
CA THR A 382 -8.58 -5.94 8.61
C THR A 382 -7.39 -6.28 7.72
N HIS A 383 -6.20 -5.75 8.04
CA HIS A 383 -4.99 -5.92 7.26
C HIS A 383 -3.84 -6.30 8.18
N LEU A 384 -3.26 -7.49 7.98
CA LEU A 384 -2.18 -8.01 8.80
C LEU A 384 -1.06 -8.59 7.95
N ASN A 385 0.16 -8.09 8.14
CA ASN A 385 1.37 -8.60 7.51
C ASN A 385 2.31 -9.21 8.56
N LEU A 386 2.52 -10.53 8.49
CA LEU A 386 3.46 -11.28 9.34
C LEU A 386 4.55 -11.96 8.50
N GLU A 387 4.79 -11.46 7.30
CA GLU A 387 5.76 -12.03 6.38
C GLU A 387 7.17 -12.13 7.00
N ARG A 388 7.81 -13.31 6.87
CA ARG A 388 9.16 -13.63 7.38
C ARG A 388 9.40 -13.31 8.87
N CYS A 389 8.38 -13.36 9.71
CA CYS A 389 8.52 -13.23 11.17
C CYS A 389 8.98 -14.57 11.78
N THR A 390 10.29 -14.75 11.96
CA THR A 390 10.87 -16.05 12.36
C THR A 390 10.72 -16.42 13.84
N GLN A 391 10.18 -15.53 14.67
CA GLN A 391 9.92 -15.78 16.09
C GLN A 391 8.45 -16.11 16.39
N LEU A 392 7.62 -16.18 15.35
CA LEU A 392 6.25 -16.66 15.46
C LEU A 392 6.20 -18.17 15.23
N THR A 393 5.28 -18.86 15.89
CA THR A 393 4.96 -20.27 15.63
C THR A 393 3.65 -20.40 14.85
N GLY A 394 3.54 -21.45 14.03
CA GLY A 394 2.32 -21.74 13.27
C GLY A 394 1.09 -21.88 14.17
N GLN A 395 1.22 -22.58 15.31
CA GLN A 395 0.16 -22.78 16.28
C GLN A 395 -0.36 -21.46 16.85
N ALA A 396 0.52 -20.54 17.27
CA ALA A 396 0.11 -19.26 17.82
C ALA A 396 -0.58 -18.38 16.76
N VAL A 397 -0.08 -18.41 15.52
CA VAL A 397 -0.70 -17.68 14.39
C VAL A 397 -2.09 -18.25 14.08
N VAL A 398 -2.25 -19.57 14.02
CA VAL A 398 -3.55 -20.22 13.81
C VAL A 398 -4.49 -19.91 14.97
N GLN A 399 -4.03 -20.00 16.22
CA GLN A 399 -4.83 -19.65 17.38
C GLN A 399 -5.31 -18.20 17.31
N PHE A 400 -4.42 -17.27 16.97
CA PHE A 400 -4.75 -15.86 16.84
C PHE A 400 -5.80 -15.62 15.75
N LEU A 401 -5.61 -16.20 14.56
CA LEU A 401 -6.51 -15.99 13.42
C LEU A 401 -7.86 -16.69 13.57
N THR A 402 -7.96 -17.79 14.33
CA THR A 402 -9.19 -18.58 14.44
C THR A 402 -10.00 -18.29 15.70
N GLN A 403 -9.36 -17.83 16.78
CA GLN A 403 -9.99 -17.66 18.09
C GLN A 403 -9.97 -16.21 18.59
N HIS A 404 -8.98 -15.41 18.21
CA HIS A 404 -8.82 -14.07 18.79
C HIS A 404 -9.83 -13.06 18.22
N PRO A 405 -10.60 -12.34 19.06
CA PRO A 405 -11.63 -11.40 18.59
C PRO A 405 -11.11 -10.31 17.65
N ALA A 406 -9.84 -9.93 17.81
CA ALA A 406 -9.25 -8.87 16.99
C ALA A 406 -8.98 -9.24 15.53
N ALA A 407 -9.02 -10.52 15.16
CA ALA A 407 -8.62 -10.98 13.81
C ALA A 407 -9.61 -11.95 13.16
N LYS A 408 -10.34 -12.73 13.97
CA LYS A 408 -11.18 -13.84 13.50
C LYS A 408 -12.19 -13.46 12.43
N ASP A 409 -12.93 -12.37 12.65
CA ASP A 409 -14.13 -12.07 11.85
C ASP A 409 -13.94 -10.89 10.87
N THR A 410 -12.89 -10.08 11.03
CA THR A 410 -12.71 -8.81 10.29
C THR A 410 -11.64 -8.82 9.21
N MET A 411 -10.88 -9.91 9.08
CA MET A 411 -9.73 -9.96 8.18
C MET A 411 -10.14 -9.77 6.71
N VAL A 412 -9.42 -8.89 6.00
CA VAL A 412 -9.60 -8.58 4.57
C VAL A 412 -8.33 -8.93 3.78
N TRP A 413 -7.16 -8.59 4.33
CA TRP A 413 -5.86 -8.85 3.72
C TRP A 413 -4.93 -9.50 4.73
N LEU A 414 -4.36 -10.65 4.37
CA LEU A 414 -3.47 -11.42 5.23
C LEU A 414 -2.25 -11.91 4.46
N SER A 415 -1.06 -11.59 4.96
CA SER A 415 0.19 -12.19 4.47
C SER A 415 0.92 -12.94 5.57
N LEU A 416 1.11 -14.24 5.35
CA LEU A 416 1.87 -15.17 6.18
C LEU A 416 3.09 -15.74 5.43
N ASN A 417 3.54 -15.05 4.38
CA ASN A 417 4.63 -15.51 3.52
C ASN A 417 5.90 -15.80 4.36
N ALA A 418 6.50 -16.96 4.16
CA ALA A 418 7.71 -17.37 4.86
C ALA A 418 8.76 -17.89 3.87
N ASP A 419 10.03 -17.78 4.23
CA ASP A 419 11.11 -18.45 3.50
C ASP A 419 11.23 -19.90 3.98
N ALA A 420 10.55 -20.81 3.29
CA ALA A 420 10.52 -22.24 3.63
C ALA A 420 11.91 -22.90 3.66
N SER A 421 12.94 -22.29 3.06
CA SER A 421 14.32 -22.81 3.14
C SER A 421 14.98 -22.55 4.50
N ARG A 422 14.53 -21.53 5.22
CA ARG A 422 15.07 -21.13 6.52
C ARG A 422 14.12 -21.48 7.66
N TYR A 423 12.86 -21.15 7.48
CA TYR A 423 11.84 -21.28 8.50
C TYR A 423 10.48 -21.46 7.85
N ARG A 424 9.84 -22.60 8.12
CA ARG A 424 8.47 -22.88 7.69
C ARG A 424 7.51 -22.57 8.84
N LEU A 425 6.73 -21.50 8.68
CA LEU A 425 5.77 -21.05 9.68
C LEU A 425 4.60 -22.03 9.85
N LEU A 426 3.99 -22.45 8.74
CA LEU A 426 2.78 -23.29 8.76
C LEU A 426 3.08 -24.71 8.27
N SER A 427 2.79 -25.69 9.12
CA SER A 427 2.73 -27.11 8.76
C SER A 427 1.47 -27.42 7.93
N ALA A 428 1.34 -28.65 7.43
CA ALA A 428 0.14 -29.05 6.71
C ALA A 428 -1.10 -29.07 7.63
N GLU A 429 -0.93 -29.48 8.88
CA GLU A 429 -2.00 -29.51 9.88
C GLU A 429 -2.47 -28.10 10.26
N ASP A 430 -1.53 -27.16 10.38
CA ASP A 430 -1.84 -25.75 10.63
C ASP A 430 -2.68 -25.17 9.47
N VAL A 431 -2.30 -25.48 8.22
CA VAL A 431 -3.06 -25.03 7.03
C VAL A 431 -4.46 -25.65 7.00
N ALA A 432 -4.58 -26.95 7.26
CA ALA A 432 -5.88 -27.63 7.31
C ALA A 432 -6.82 -27.06 8.39
N THR A 433 -6.25 -26.58 9.50
CA THR A 433 -7.03 -25.90 10.56
C THR A 433 -7.37 -24.46 10.19
N LEU A 434 -6.45 -23.77 9.53
CA LEU A 434 -6.58 -22.35 9.20
C LEU A 434 -7.63 -22.09 8.11
N LEU A 435 -7.53 -22.77 6.96
CA LEU A 435 -8.31 -22.43 5.77
C LEU A 435 -9.84 -22.41 6.01
N PRO A 436 -10.45 -23.40 6.71
CA PRO A 436 -11.89 -23.40 6.94
C PRO A 436 -12.38 -22.29 7.89
N ALA A 437 -11.49 -21.74 8.71
CA ALA A 437 -11.81 -20.74 9.72
C ALA A 437 -11.66 -19.28 9.21
N LEU A 438 -11.13 -19.08 8.00
CA LEU A 438 -10.95 -17.74 7.44
C LEU A 438 -12.30 -17.09 7.08
N PRO A 439 -12.48 -15.79 7.34
CA PRO A 439 -13.76 -15.11 7.14
C PRO A 439 -14.03 -14.80 5.66
N LYS A 440 -15.31 -14.76 5.28
CA LYS A 440 -15.77 -14.39 3.92
C LYS A 440 -15.45 -12.94 3.52
N THR A 441 -15.05 -12.11 4.47
CA THR A 441 -14.59 -10.72 4.24
C THR A 441 -13.22 -10.67 3.57
N MET A 442 -12.47 -11.77 3.59
CA MET A 442 -11.13 -11.83 3.03
C MET A 442 -11.12 -11.60 1.52
N ARG A 443 -10.15 -10.86 1.02
CA ARG A 443 -9.94 -10.56 -0.40
C ARG A 443 -8.54 -10.90 -0.87
N SER A 444 -7.55 -10.89 0.02
CA SER A 444 -6.17 -11.26 -0.30
C SER A 444 -5.59 -12.16 0.78
N LEU A 445 -5.06 -13.30 0.36
CA LEU A 445 -4.44 -14.29 1.23
C LEU A 445 -3.10 -14.73 0.64
N ASN A 446 -2.02 -14.58 1.39
CA ASN A 446 -0.70 -15.05 0.99
C ASN A 446 -0.16 -16.09 1.98
N LEU A 447 -0.05 -17.33 1.50
CA LEU A 447 0.44 -18.50 2.24
C LEU A 447 1.79 -19.01 1.68
N GLY A 448 2.56 -18.13 1.03
CA GLY A 448 3.86 -18.49 0.48
C GLY A 448 4.77 -19.14 1.53
N GLY A 449 5.41 -20.26 1.17
CA GLY A 449 6.29 -21.02 2.06
C GLY A 449 5.59 -21.94 3.07
N ALA A 450 4.25 -21.92 3.17
CA ALA A 450 3.49 -22.90 3.93
C ALA A 450 3.53 -24.29 3.27
N ARG A 451 3.33 -25.37 4.05
CA ARG A 451 3.26 -26.73 3.51
C ARG A 451 1.88 -27.04 2.93
N ILE A 452 1.62 -26.53 1.73
CA ILE A 452 0.36 -26.74 1.00
C ILE A 452 0.49 -27.98 0.10
N THR A 453 -0.51 -28.87 0.17
CA THR A 453 -0.61 -30.11 -0.63
C THR A 453 -1.99 -30.19 -1.28
N SER A 454 -2.19 -31.17 -2.17
CA SER A 454 -3.48 -31.40 -2.85
C SER A 454 -4.66 -31.64 -1.89
N GLN A 455 -4.40 -32.04 -0.64
CA GLN A 455 -5.44 -32.21 0.39
C GLN A 455 -6.16 -30.90 0.75
N HIS A 456 -5.48 -29.75 0.61
CA HIS A 456 -6.03 -28.44 0.94
C HIS A 456 -6.79 -27.77 -0.22
N VAL A 457 -6.76 -28.37 -1.42
CA VAL A 457 -7.40 -27.83 -2.63
C VAL A 457 -8.92 -27.59 -2.46
N PRO A 458 -9.70 -28.47 -1.80
CA PRO A 458 -11.12 -28.21 -1.57
C PRO A 458 -11.38 -26.91 -0.80
N ASP A 459 -10.63 -26.65 0.27
CA ASP A 459 -10.79 -25.43 1.07
C ASP A 459 -10.30 -24.19 0.31
N LEU A 460 -9.17 -24.30 -0.40
CA LEU A 460 -8.67 -23.22 -1.26
C LEU A 460 -9.67 -22.86 -2.36
N ARG A 461 -10.40 -23.85 -2.91
CA ARG A 461 -11.44 -23.62 -3.90
C ARG A 461 -12.63 -22.86 -3.32
N ILE A 462 -13.02 -23.14 -2.08
CA ILE A 462 -14.07 -22.38 -1.39
C ILE A 462 -13.63 -20.93 -1.18
N LEU A 463 -12.39 -20.71 -0.71
CA LEU A 463 -11.85 -19.37 -0.52
C LEU A 463 -11.71 -18.60 -1.84
N ALA A 464 -11.30 -19.27 -2.91
CA ALA A 464 -11.15 -18.68 -4.23
C ALA A 464 -12.45 -18.08 -4.79
N THR A 465 -13.63 -18.39 -4.23
CA THR A 465 -14.92 -17.79 -4.64
C THR A 465 -15.10 -16.33 -4.26
N HIS A 466 -14.35 -15.85 -3.27
CA HIS A 466 -14.43 -14.46 -2.80
C HIS A 466 -13.05 -13.79 -2.65
N LEU A 467 -11.95 -14.57 -2.71
CA LEU A 467 -10.60 -14.02 -2.81
C LEU A 467 -10.35 -13.44 -4.21
N GLU A 468 -9.64 -12.33 -4.23
CA GLU A 468 -9.13 -11.69 -5.45
C GLU A 468 -7.62 -11.95 -5.63
N GLU A 469 -6.88 -12.11 -4.54
CA GLU A 469 -5.45 -12.42 -4.54
C GLU A 469 -5.15 -13.68 -3.72
N LEU A 470 -4.40 -14.61 -4.31
CA LEU A 470 -3.96 -15.83 -3.62
C LEU A 470 -2.46 -16.09 -3.83
N GLY A 471 -1.70 -16.15 -2.73
CA GLY A 471 -0.28 -16.44 -2.74
C GLY A 471 0.04 -17.88 -2.37
N LEU A 472 0.59 -18.68 -3.31
CA LEU A 472 0.92 -20.10 -3.12
C LEU A 472 2.41 -20.41 -3.38
N LYS A 473 3.29 -19.42 -3.23
CA LYS A 473 4.73 -19.57 -3.46
C LYS A 473 5.29 -20.82 -2.79
N GLY A 474 5.95 -21.69 -3.56
CA GLY A 474 6.59 -22.92 -3.07
C GLY A 474 5.63 -24.03 -2.63
N ALA A 475 4.34 -23.95 -2.95
CA ALA A 475 3.37 -25.00 -2.67
C ALA A 475 3.68 -26.29 -3.46
N ASN A 476 3.32 -27.46 -2.89
CA ASN A 476 3.46 -28.75 -3.56
C ASN A 476 2.14 -29.12 -4.25
N LEU A 477 1.83 -28.42 -5.35
CA LEU A 477 0.59 -28.56 -6.11
C LEU A 477 0.89 -28.84 -7.59
N SER A 478 0.04 -29.65 -8.23
CA SER A 478 0.07 -29.88 -9.67
C SER A 478 -0.66 -28.76 -10.41
N ILE A 479 0.00 -28.14 -11.40
CA ILE A 479 -0.65 -27.12 -12.25
C ILE A 479 -1.87 -27.68 -13.02
N SER A 480 -1.74 -28.88 -13.59
CA SER A 480 -2.75 -29.47 -14.47
C SER A 480 -4.00 -29.93 -13.74
N ASP A 481 -3.88 -30.27 -12.45
CA ASP A 481 -4.98 -30.82 -11.66
C ASP A 481 -5.36 -29.87 -10.52
N ASP A 482 -4.47 -29.64 -9.56
CA ASP A 482 -4.76 -28.88 -8.35
C ASP A 482 -5.02 -27.39 -8.63
N ILE A 483 -4.07 -26.69 -9.27
CA ILE A 483 -4.22 -25.25 -9.57
C ILE A 483 -5.39 -25.02 -10.51
N THR A 484 -5.54 -25.90 -11.49
CA THR A 484 -6.69 -25.87 -12.39
C THR A 484 -7.98 -26.05 -11.59
N ARG A 485 -8.11 -26.99 -10.65
CA ARG A 485 -9.31 -27.15 -9.79
C ARG A 485 -9.58 -25.94 -8.87
N ILE A 486 -8.56 -25.24 -8.41
CA ILE A 486 -8.72 -24.00 -7.63
C ILE A 486 -9.34 -22.90 -8.52
N LEU A 487 -8.86 -22.80 -9.76
CA LEU A 487 -9.33 -21.79 -10.72
C LEU A 487 -10.60 -22.19 -11.47
N SER A 488 -10.89 -23.49 -11.58
CA SER A 488 -11.87 -24.05 -12.52
C SER A 488 -13.17 -24.52 -11.87
N LEU A 489 -14.25 -24.18 -12.57
CA LEU A 489 -15.48 -24.98 -12.74
C LEU A 489 -15.16 -26.37 -13.30
N PRO A 490 -15.95 -27.43 -13.01
CA PRO A 490 -15.59 -28.81 -13.32
C PRO A 490 -15.41 -29.06 -14.82
N PRO A 491 -14.49 -29.97 -15.19
CA PRO A 491 -14.46 -30.55 -16.53
C PRO A 491 -15.69 -31.45 -16.70
N ASN A 492 -16.16 -31.57 -17.95
CA ASN A 492 -17.32 -32.35 -18.41
C ASN A 492 -18.71 -31.69 -18.32
N LYS A 493 -19.32 -31.58 -19.52
CA LYS A 493 -20.74 -31.25 -19.73
C LYS A 493 -21.71 -32.31 -19.16
N ASP A 494 -21.19 -33.46 -18.73
CA ASP A 494 -21.98 -34.60 -18.25
C ASP A 494 -22.06 -34.72 -16.71
N ILE A 495 -21.36 -33.87 -15.96
CA ILE A 495 -21.52 -33.79 -14.49
C ILE A 495 -22.43 -32.61 -14.19
N LYS A 496 -23.70 -32.90 -13.88
CA LYS A 496 -24.60 -31.92 -13.27
C LYS A 496 -23.97 -31.50 -11.93
N LEU A 497 -23.48 -30.27 -11.86
CA LEU A 497 -23.07 -29.64 -10.60
C LEU A 497 -24.26 -29.64 -9.65
N GLU A 498 -24.08 -30.18 -8.45
CA GLU A 498 -25.01 -29.91 -7.35
C GLU A 498 -24.97 -28.41 -6.95
N HIS A 499 -23.90 -27.66 -7.31
CA HIS A 499 -23.74 -26.23 -6.98
C HIS A 499 -23.04 -25.40 -8.10
N PRO A 500 -23.78 -24.68 -8.96
CA PRO A 500 -23.25 -23.76 -9.99
C PRO A 500 -22.45 -22.54 -9.48
N GLU A 501 -22.34 -22.37 -8.15
CA GLU A 501 -21.97 -21.13 -7.47
C GLU A 501 -20.45 -20.98 -7.17
N LEU A 502 -19.64 -22.03 -7.37
CA LEU A 502 -18.22 -22.04 -6.99
C LEU A 502 -17.28 -21.57 -8.13
N ARG A 503 -17.56 -20.41 -8.74
CA ARG A 503 -16.61 -19.76 -9.66
C ARG A 503 -15.53 -19.04 -8.88
N SER A 504 -14.29 -19.13 -9.34
CA SER A 504 -13.19 -18.35 -8.79
C SER A 504 -13.40 -16.85 -9.06
N SER A 505 -13.15 -16.01 -8.07
CA SER A 505 -13.06 -14.55 -8.19
C SER A 505 -11.61 -14.06 -8.27
N LEU A 506 -10.64 -14.98 -8.32
CA LEU A 506 -9.21 -14.65 -8.31
C LEU A 506 -8.81 -13.86 -9.54
N ARG A 507 -8.21 -12.69 -9.31
CA ARG A 507 -7.57 -11.83 -10.31
C ARG A 507 -6.06 -12.05 -10.35
N TYR A 508 -5.48 -12.45 -9.22
CA TYR A 508 -4.05 -12.68 -9.04
C TYR A 508 -3.76 -13.99 -8.33
N ILE A 509 -2.74 -14.70 -8.82
CA ILE A 509 -2.19 -15.89 -8.17
C ILE A 509 -0.65 -15.89 -8.19
N ASP A 510 -0.01 -16.15 -7.05
CA ASP A 510 1.43 -16.36 -6.96
C ASP A 510 1.77 -17.85 -7.05
N LEU A 511 2.44 -18.23 -8.12
CA LEU A 511 2.88 -19.60 -8.40
C LEU A 511 4.41 -19.73 -8.41
N THR A 512 5.11 -18.74 -7.85
CA THR A 512 6.57 -18.72 -7.78
C THR A 512 7.10 -19.96 -7.03
N ASP A 513 8.19 -20.54 -7.50
CA ASP A 513 8.87 -21.70 -6.89
C ASP A 513 8.03 -22.98 -6.75
N ILE A 514 6.90 -23.10 -7.46
CA ILE A 514 6.14 -24.36 -7.56
C ILE A 514 6.78 -25.25 -8.64
N SER A 515 7.23 -26.45 -8.27
CA SER A 515 7.99 -27.35 -9.15
C SER A 515 7.24 -27.78 -10.41
N SER A 516 5.91 -27.92 -10.32
CA SER A 516 5.06 -28.27 -11.47
C SER A 516 4.86 -27.13 -12.47
N VAL A 517 5.12 -25.87 -12.04
CA VAL A 517 4.91 -24.67 -12.83
C VAL A 517 6.19 -24.34 -13.58
N ASN A 518 6.24 -24.78 -14.83
CA ASN A 518 7.33 -24.49 -15.75
C ASN A 518 6.80 -23.96 -17.08
N GLN A 519 7.69 -23.43 -17.91
CA GLN A 519 7.32 -22.85 -19.19
C GLN A 519 6.54 -23.84 -20.08
N MET A 520 6.87 -25.13 -20.07
CA MET A 520 6.17 -26.14 -20.88
C MET A 520 4.72 -26.34 -20.41
N SER A 521 4.52 -26.44 -19.10
CA SER A 521 3.19 -26.59 -18.49
C SER A 521 2.26 -25.40 -18.77
N LEU A 522 2.81 -24.17 -18.84
CA LEU A 522 2.04 -22.97 -19.14
C LEU A 522 1.71 -22.83 -20.63
N CYS A 523 2.64 -23.20 -21.51
CA CYS A 523 2.50 -23.02 -22.96
C CYS A 523 1.72 -24.14 -23.67
N TYR A 524 1.87 -25.40 -23.25
CA TYR A 524 1.38 -26.56 -23.99
C TYR A 524 0.34 -27.41 -23.25
N SER A 525 -0.03 -27.05 -22.02
CA SER A 525 -1.08 -27.78 -21.32
C SER A 525 -2.44 -27.56 -22.00
N PRO A 526 -3.20 -28.62 -22.33
CA PRO A 526 -4.56 -28.50 -22.85
C PRO A 526 -5.52 -27.86 -21.83
N MET A 527 -5.18 -27.94 -20.53
CA MET A 527 -5.87 -27.28 -19.41
C MET A 527 -5.09 -26.05 -18.93
N SER A 528 -4.49 -25.29 -19.85
CA SER A 528 -3.68 -24.12 -19.48
C SER A 528 -4.53 -23.08 -18.76
N ILE A 529 -4.04 -22.61 -17.60
CA ILE A 529 -4.57 -21.49 -16.81
C ILE A 529 -4.67 -20.17 -17.60
N LYS A 530 -4.17 -20.13 -18.83
CA LYS A 530 -4.29 -19.01 -19.76
C LYS A 530 -5.64 -18.91 -20.46
N ASN A 531 -6.42 -20.00 -20.50
CA ASN A 531 -7.67 -20.05 -21.26
C ASN A 531 -8.73 -19.06 -20.71
N ASN A 532 -9.82 -18.86 -21.44
CA ASN A 532 -10.93 -18.01 -20.98
C ASN A 532 -11.74 -18.65 -19.84
N ALA A 533 -11.51 -19.94 -19.54
CA ALA A 533 -12.15 -20.61 -18.41
C ALA A 533 -11.56 -20.19 -17.06
N SER A 534 -10.34 -19.62 -17.04
CA SER A 534 -9.75 -19.05 -15.82
C SER A 534 -10.16 -17.61 -15.54
N LEU A 535 -11.01 -16.98 -16.37
CA LEU A 535 -11.57 -15.68 -16.05
C LEU A 535 -12.29 -15.75 -14.69
N PRO A 536 -12.07 -14.79 -13.79
CA PRO A 536 -11.50 -13.46 -14.03
C PRO A 536 -9.98 -13.29 -13.92
N LEU A 537 -9.18 -14.36 -13.85
CA LEU A 537 -7.73 -14.29 -13.62
C LEU A 537 -6.99 -13.42 -14.67
N GLU A 538 -6.21 -12.47 -14.16
CA GLU A 538 -5.46 -11.46 -14.94
C GLU A 538 -3.95 -11.58 -14.78
N VAL A 539 -3.49 -11.92 -13.57
CA VAL A 539 -2.07 -11.84 -13.22
C VAL A 539 -1.60 -13.14 -12.57
N ILE A 540 -0.53 -13.70 -13.11
CA ILE A 540 0.18 -14.85 -12.53
C ILE A 540 1.59 -14.40 -12.19
N GLU A 541 1.97 -14.44 -10.91
CA GLU A 541 3.35 -14.22 -10.49
C GLU A 541 4.16 -15.50 -10.63
N LEU A 542 5.35 -15.37 -11.24
CA LEU A 542 6.21 -16.49 -11.63
C LEU A 542 7.67 -16.18 -11.28
N GLY A 543 8.46 -17.24 -11.12
CA GLY A 543 9.91 -17.11 -10.95
C GLY A 543 10.60 -16.58 -12.20
N ALA A 544 11.70 -15.83 -12.01
CA ALA A 544 12.46 -15.18 -13.08
C ALA A 544 12.95 -16.16 -14.17
N THR A 545 13.30 -17.39 -13.79
CA THR A 545 13.73 -18.43 -14.74
C THR A 545 12.62 -18.83 -15.71
N VAL A 546 11.39 -18.97 -15.22
CA VAL A 546 10.22 -19.31 -16.03
C VAL A 546 9.85 -18.14 -16.94
N LEU A 547 9.85 -16.92 -16.41
CA LEU A 547 9.52 -15.71 -17.17
C LEU A 547 10.49 -15.44 -18.32
N THR A 548 11.80 -15.61 -18.09
CA THR A 548 12.83 -15.44 -19.12
C THR A 548 12.58 -16.36 -20.31
N GLU A 549 12.24 -17.63 -20.06
CA GLU A 549 11.94 -18.59 -21.13
C GLU A 549 10.62 -18.29 -21.84
N ILE A 550 9.59 -17.82 -21.13
CA ILE A 550 8.32 -17.39 -21.75
C ILE A 550 8.55 -16.17 -22.64
N ALA A 551 9.27 -15.16 -22.15
CA ALA A 551 9.58 -13.95 -22.90
C ALA A 551 10.38 -14.27 -24.17
N ARG A 552 11.37 -15.16 -24.08
CA ARG A 552 12.15 -15.63 -25.24
C ARG A 552 11.28 -16.26 -26.32
N ARG A 553 10.26 -17.06 -25.94
CA ARG A 553 9.36 -17.72 -26.88
C ARG A 553 8.32 -16.79 -27.48
N ASN A 554 7.80 -15.84 -26.69
CA ASN A 554 6.82 -14.87 -27.16
C ASN A 554 7.42 -13.74 -28.00
N LYS A 555 8.76 -13.66 -28.15
CA LYS A 555 9.46 -12.59 -28.88
C LYS A 555 8.93 -12.35 -30.30
N ASN A 556 8.47 -13.39 -31.00
CA ASN A 556 8.00 -13.31 -32.37
C ASN A 556 6.46 -13.34 -32.50
N VAL A 557 5.74 -13.41 -31.38
CA VAL A 557 4.28 -13.45 -31.38
C VAL A 557 3.76 -12.00 -31.41
N LYS A 558 3.02 -11.64 -32.45
CA LYS A 558 2.32 -10.35 -32.51
C LYS A 558 1.09 -10.41 -31.60
N ASN A 559 0.94 -9.40 -30.74
CA ASN A 559 -0.17 -9.25 -29.77
C ASN A 559 -0.48 -10.53 -28.99
N PRO A 560 0.44 -11.01 -28.13
CA PRO A 560 0.19 -12.22 -27.35
C PRO A 560 -0.94 -11.97 -26.33
N ASP A 561 -1.80 -12.97 -26.15
CA ASP A 561 -2.88 -12.95 -25.15
C ASP A 561 -2.39 -12.69 -23.72
N TRP A 562 -1.11 -12.99 -23.47
CA TRP A 562 -0.46 -12.80 -22.19
C TRP A 562 0.95 -12.24 -22.39
N THR A 563 1.32 -11.27 -21.58
CA THR A 563 2.56 -10.50 -21.66
C THR A 563 3.38 -10.66 -20.40
N VAL A 564 4.70 -10.74 -20.53
CA VAL A 564 5.62 -10.73 -19.39
C VAL A 564 5.86 -9.28 -18.98
N LYS A 565 5.67 -8.98 -17.70
CA LYS A 565 6.03 -7.70 -17.07
C LYS A 565 6.96 -7.98 -15.90
N GLU A 566 8.01 -7.20 -15.76
CA GLU A 566 8.98 -7.35 -14.67
C GLU A 566 9.24 -6.01 -14.00
N LEU A 567 9.39 -6.03 -12.68
CA LEU A 567 9.78 -4.86 -11.90
C LEU A 567 10.73 -5.30 -10.78
N GLY A 568 12.01 -4.95 -10.94
CA GLY A 568 13.06 -5.34 -9.98
C GLY A 568 13.28 -6.85 -9.93
N ARG A 569 12.97 -7.46 -8.78
CA ARG A 569 13.19 -8.91 -8.55
C ARG A 569 11.91 -9.74 -8.68
N ARG A 570 10.81 -9.12 -9.08
CA ARG A 570 9.51 -9.75 -9.25
C ARG A 570 9.07 -9.61 -10.69
N GLY A 571 8.30 -10.59 -11.13
CA GLY A 571 7.78 -10.61 -12.49
C GLY A 571 6.45 -11.33 -12.56
N TRP A 572 5.68 -10.92 -13.55
CA TRP A 572 4.29 -11.32 -13.74
C TRP A 572 4.06 -11.69 -15.19
N TYR A 573 3.19 -12.66 -15.37
CA TYR A 573 2.57 -12.96 -16.64
C TYR A 573 1.15 -12.42 -16.60
N VAL A 574 0.87 -11.44 -17.45
CA VAL A 574 -0.32 -10.58 -17.38
C VAL A 574 -1.16 -10.74 -18.64
N ARG A 575 -2.44 -11.01 -18.47
CA ARG A 575 -3.41 -11.14 -19.57
C ARG A 575 -3.55 -9.79 -20.29
N SER A 576 -3.54 -9.82 -21.62
CA SER A 576 -3.74 -8.65 -22.46
C SER A 576 -5.22 -8.26 -22.47
N PRO A 577 -5.57 -6.97 -22.26
CA PRO A 577 -6.95 -6.51 -22.39
C PRO A 577 -7.58 -6.81 -23.76
N GLU A 578 -6.76 -6.80 -24.82
CA GLU A 578 -7.19 -7.09 -26.20
C GLU A 578 -7.63 -8.55 -26.40
N SER A 579 -7.22 -9.46 -25.49
CA SER A 579 -7.55 -10.88 -25.56
C SER A 579 -8.87 -11.24 -24.86
N LEU A 580 -9.51 -10.27 -24.21
CA LEU A 580 -10.75 -10.48 -23.49
C LEU A 580 -11.93 -10.72 -24.47
N PRO A 581 -12.88 -11.61 -24.14
CA PRO A 581 -14.09 -11.78 -24.92
C PRO A 581 -14.88 -10.47 -25.01
N ASN A 582 -15.56 -10.24 -26.15
CA ASN A 582 -16.42 -9.08 -26.36
C ASN A 582 -17.43 -8.91 -25.21
N GLY A 583 -17.45 -7.73 -24.60
CA GLY A 583 -18.34 -7.39 -23.48
C GLY A 583 -17.72 -7.56 -22.07
N VAL A 584 -16.48 -8.07 -21.96
CA VAL A 584 -15.74 -8.06 -20.69
C VAL A 584 -14.86 -6.82 -20.63
N GLU A 585 -15.14 -5.89 -19.72
CA GLU A 585 -14.31 -4.71 -19.50
C GLU A 585 -12.98 -5.09 -18.83
N SER A 586 -11.92 -4.36 -19.19
CA SER A 586 -10.62 -4.46 -18.51
C SER A 586 -10.75 -3.92 -17.10
N ASP A 587 -10.32 -4.71 -16.12
CA ASP A 587 -10.21 -4.27 -14.72
C ASP A 587 -9.08 -3.25 -14.59
N ASP A 588 -9.32 -2.16 -13.85
CA ASP A 588 -8.32 -1.13 -13.56
C ASP A 588 -7.48 -1.47 -12.32
N GLY A 589 -7.81 -2.58 -11.65
CA GLY A 589 -7.17 -3.11 -10.45
C GLY A 589 -7.47 -2.32 -9.17
N TYR A 590 -8.26 -1.23 -9.26
CA TYR A 590 -8.62 -0.42 -8.10
C TYR A 590 -9.56 -1.19 -7.19
N ARG A 591 -9.21 -1.21 -5.91
CA ARG A 591 -10.07 -1.74 -4.84
C ARG A 591 -9.94 -0.86 -3.61
N SER A 592 -11.03 -0.68 -2.89
CA SER A 592 -11.03 0.08 -1.63
C SER A 592 -10.09 -0.54 -0.58
N TRP A 593 -10.01 -1.87 -0.53
CA TRP A 593 -9.13 -2.60 0.38
C TRP A 593 -7.63 -2.48 0.01
N LYS A 594 -7.29 -2.10 -1.22
CA LYS A 594 -5.89 -1.87 -1.63
C LYS A 594 -5.34 -0.50 -1.23
N MET A 595 -6.15 0.34 -0.59
CA MET A 595 -5.74 1.63 -0.03
C MET A 595 -5.01 2.52 -1.06
N GLY A 596 -5.55 2.59 -2.29
CA GLY A 596 -5.01 3.42 -3.37
C GLY A 596 -4.06 2.69 -4.33
N ALA A 597 -3.56 1.51 -3.97
CA ALA A 597 -2.81 0.67 -4.90
C ALA A 597 -3.74 0.07 -5.97
N ARG A 598 -3.29 0.05 -7.22
CA ARG A 598 -4.01 -0.57 -8.35
C ARG A 598 -3.39 -1.90 -8.78
N TRP A 599 -2.10 -2.08 -8.54
CA TRP A 599 -1.40 -3.29 -8.96
C TRP A 599 -1.77 -4.48 -8.07
N TRP A 600 -1.65 -5.68 -8.64
CA TRP A 600 -1.92 -6.93 -7.95
C TRP A 600 -0.67 -7.47 -7.25
N GLY A 601 -0.86 -8.20 -6.14
CA GLY A 601 0.22 -8.89 -5.43
C GLY A 601 1.02 -7.97 -4.50
N MET A 602 0.34 -7.16 -3.70
CA MET A 602 0.98 -6.28 -2.72
C MET A 602 1.72 -7.10 -1.65
N ARG A 603 2.97 -6.75 -1.32
CA ARG A 603 3.77 -7.38 -0.23
C ARG A 603 3.87 -6.53 1.04
N LYS A 604 3.46 -5.28 0.97
CA LYS A 604 3.49 -4.32 2.07
C LYS A 604 2.16 -3.59 2.14
N LEU A 605 1.73 -3.25 3.36
CA LEU A 605 0.52 -2.47 3.58
C LEU A 605 0.74 -0.97 3.37
N PRO A 606 -0.15 -0.26 2.65
CA PRO A 606 -0.17 1.19 2.61
C PRO A 606 -0.75 1.75 3.91
N MET A 607 -0.10 2.76 4.48
CA MET A 607 -0.59 3.47 5.67
C MET A 607 -1.39 4.75 5.31
N HIS A 608 -1.46 5.11 4.03
CA HIS A 608 -2.24 6.22 3.49
C HIS A 608 -2.93 5.82 2.19
N GLN A 609 -4.12 6.35 1.92
CA GLN A 609 -4.86 6.05 0.69
C GLN A 609 -4.38 6.96 -0.43
N THR A 610 -3.37 6.52 -1.17
CA THR A 610 -2.78 7.25 -2.31
C THR A 610 -2.14 6.24 -3.25
N GLU A 611 -1.85 6.65 -4.48
CA GLU A 611 -1.10 5.81 -5.42
C GLU A 611 0.29 5.50 -4.83
N THR A 612 0.76 4.27 -5.02
CA THR A 612 1.96 3.79 -4.32
C THR A 612 3.22 4.15 -5.09
N GLY A 613 4.18 4.81 -4.43
CA GLY A 613 5.42 5.27 -5.02
C GLY A 613 6.64 5.13 -4.11
N GLY A 614 7.81 5.52 -4.62
CA GLY A 614 9.03 5.62 -3.83
C GLY A 614 9.40 4.32 -3.13
N VAL A 615 9.74 4.41 -1.84
CA VAL A 615 10.08 3.25 -1.00
C VAL A 615 8.90 2.29 -0.83
N TYR A 616 7.66 2.79 -0.85
CA TYR A 616 6.47 1.95 -0.72
C TYR A 616 6.23 1.09 -1.96
N GLY A 617 6.30 1.68 -3.16
CA GLY A 617 6.28 0.91 -4.41
C GLY A 617 7.43 -0.10 -4.49
N TYR A 618 8.61 0.25 -3.96
CA TYR A 618 9.74 -0.66 -3.89
C TYR A 618 9.44 -1.91 -3.05
N PHE A 619 8.98 -1.77 -1.81
CA PHE A 619 8.65 -2.91 -0.95
C PHE A 619 7.37 -3.65 -1.38
N MET A 620 6.39 -2.94 -1.94
CA MET A 620 5.13 -3.56 -2.36
C MET A 620 5.28 -4.42 -3.60
N PHE A 621 6.08 -3.99 -4.60
CA PHE A 621 6.09 -4.59 -5.94
C PHE A 621 7.49 -4.94 -6.45
N LYS A 622 8.56 -4.26 -6.03
CA LYS A 622 9.90 -4.43 -6.62
C LYS A 622 10.79 -5.43 -5.88
N LYS A 623 10.69 -5.46 -4.55
CA LYS A 623 11.44 -6.35 -3.65
C LYS A 623 10.72 -7.70 -3.53
N ASN A 624 11.49 -8.79 -3.40
CA ASN A 624 11.00 -10.16 -3.20
C ASN A 624 11.24 -10.58 -1.75
#